data_AF-A0A4Y8MHH4-F1
#
_entry.id   AF-A0A4Y8MHH4-F1
#
_cell.length_a   1.000
_cell.length_b   1.000
_cell.length_c   1.000
_cell.angle_alpha   90.00
_cell.angle_beta   90.00
_cell.angle_gamma   90.00
#
_symmetry.space_group_name_H-M   'P 1'
#
loop_
_entity.id
_entity.type
_entity.pdbx_description
1 polymer ?
#
loop_
_entity_poly.entity_id
_entity_poly.type
_entity_poly.pdbx_seq_one_letter_code
_entity_poly.pdbx_strand_id
1 'polypeptide(L)'
;MQRCSSRTRRGNWRALSPTRSTSLNPVSSRRKAPPSIQPSAGTRPDKGTIARFFFPGAIVYQLSFAGLSLSIGTLLEVLAVFRTDTRLLSVESSDIVLMHGGQSVAVTRYNGTLTVRRPGAVQDLFLSMIDEIDGAYFRPNGVVQAAWQIRRSHWKLLYDAFDLTSHPRLIFSSEQIDAAADGRGHLGLHELLQSECERRFGFRYAGPEYGRTRQLNGRHEVHVAYALAEGWPVPEAVLAEYRELPDRFTTDVTWGRALIDVPELRGAMSPDKARVLVSVMSREKGGIHSGNAALLAMVMRLAPNKPTYAEVDDLLFRHGLVEAYSLPERYATPQPLGTPVSKFAEVYRTNMADKRRDTEMARLRKEREAGRMSQRTFDLQMQIAQLEHGRETFAFGNEISGAIDCGDVRYLLDIMDCPDERNRVSKQTVREVFGAKLLGVRAAARRRAIFALAGFDEAGQAEWEAAGSQQARERVVEAHQAARAAAGIHPTVYARARVAHHA
;
A
#
# COMPACT_ATOMS: atom_id res chain seq x y z
N MET A 1 31.70 -32.47 11.42
CA MET A 1 31.92 -31.24 10.64
C MET A 1 30.58 -30.58 10.37
N GLN A 2 30.49 -29.30 10.74
CA GLN A 2 29.30 -28.47 10.84
C GLN A 2 28.57 -28.27 9.51
N ARG A 3 27.22 -28.24 9.53
CA ARG A 3 26.42 -27.38 8.66
C ARG A 3 25.23 -26.80 9.42
N CYS A 4 25.21 -25.47 9.47
CA CYS A 4 24.12 -24.61 9.92
C CYS A 4 22.82 -24.87 9.14
N SER A 5 21.68 -24.87 9.84
CA SER A 5 20.40 -24.51 9.23
C SER A 5 19.62 -23.60 10.18
N SER A 6 19.36 -22.39 9.72
CA SER A 6 18.57 -21.35 10.37
C SER A 6 17.08 -21.60 10.13
N ARG A 7 16.31 -21.82 11.21
CA ARG A 7 14.84 -21.83 11.20
C ARG A 7 14.30 -20.43 11.50
N THR A 8 13.72 -19.78 10.49
CA THR A 8 12.94 -18.53 10.64
C THR A 8 11.48 -18.89 10.91
N ARG A 9 10.96 -18.52 12.09
CA ARG A 9 9.53 -18.59 12.45
C ARG A 9 8.76 -17.47 11.72
N ARG A 10 7.80 -17.82 10.88
CA ARG A 10 6.77 -16.90 10.37
C ARG A 10 5.59 -16.86 11.35
N GLY A 11 5.32 -15.68 11.92
CA GLY A 11 4.12 -15.40 12.71
C GLY A 11 2.98 -14.96 11.79
N ASN A 12 1.85 -15.67 11.90
CA ASN A 12 0.58 -15.38 11.24
C ASN A 12 -0.10 -14.16 11.87
N TRP A 13 -0.49 -13.16 11.07
CA TRP A 13 -1.48 -12.17 11.44
C TRP A 13 -2.73 -12.35 10.58
N ARG A 14 -3.84 -12.74 11.23
CA ARG A 14 -5.16 -12.90 10.63
C ARG A 14 -5.84 -11.54 10.48
N ALA A 15 -6.39 -11.30 9.31
CA ALA A 15 -7.31 -10.22 9.02
C ALA A 15 -8.67 -10.48 9.68
N LEU A 16 -9.23 -9.46 10.34
CA LEU A 16 -10.61 -9.44 10.81
C LEU A 16 -11.42 -8.51 9.90
N SER A 17 -12.31 -9.09 9.11
CA SER A 17 -13.41 -8.41 8.43
C SER A 17 -14.62 -8.32 9.36
N PRO A 18 -15.45 -7.25 9.30
CA PRO A 18 -16.77 -7.27 9.89
C PRO A 18 -17.87 -7.23 8.83
N THR A 19 -18.78 -8.20 8.88
CA THR A 19 -20.12 -8.13 8.28
C THR A 19 -21.16 -8.61 9.28
N ARG A 20 -22.14 -7.75 9.59
CA ARG A 20 -23.58 -7.97 9.87
C ARG A 20 -24.09 -6.76 10.67
N SER A 21 -24.85 -5.86 10.08
CA SER A 21 -26.30 -5.91 9.81
C SER A 21 -27.15 -6.05 11.09
N THR A 22 -27.68 -4.93 11.55
CA THR A 22 -28.86 -4.88 12.41
C THR A 22 -29.81 -3.82 11.85
N SER A 23 -30.98 -4.30 11.45
CA SER A 23 -32.16 -3.53 11.09
C SER A 23 -32.80 -2.91 12.32
N LEU A 24 -33.24 -1.65 12.26
CA LEU A 24 -34.36 -1.16 13.07
C LEU A 24 -35.06 -0.03 12.30
N ASN A 25 -36.39 -0.14 12.24
CA ASN A 25 -37.35 0.71 11.52
C ASN A 25 -37.60 2.06 12.23
N PRO A 26 -38.25 3.02 11.54
CA PRO A 26 -38.28 4.43 11.93
C PRO A 26 -39.45 4.73 12.89
N VAL A 27 -39.21 5.60 13.87
CA VAL A 27 -40.27 6.24 14.65
C VAL A 27 -40.16 7.75 14.51
N SER A 28 -41.24 8.35 14.01
CA SER A 28 -41.44 9.78 13.88
C SER A 28 -41.50 10.46 15.25
N SER A 29 -40.84 11.60 15.41
CA SER A 29 -41.22 12.55 16.45
C SER A 29 -41.02 14.00 15.97
N ARG A 30 -42.06 14.78 16.26
CA ARG A 30 -42.31 16.16 15.85
C ARG A 30 -41.18 17.09 16.29
N ARG A 31 -40.67 17.91 15.36
CA ARG A 31 -39.88 19.11 15.67
C ARG A 31 -40.81 20.20 16.20
N LYS A 32 -40.69 20.54 17.49
CA LYS A 32 -41.08 21.85 18.04
C LYS A 32 -39.84 22.74 18.06
N ALA A 33 -39.97 23.95 17.53
CA ALA A 33 -38.94 24.98 17.56
C ALA A 33 -38.68 25.46 19.00
N PRO A 34 -37.42 25.77 19.38
CA PRO A 34 -37.14 26.50 20.62
C PRO A 34 -37.27 28.02 20.40
N PRO A 35 -37.77 28.78 21.39
CA PRO A 35 -37.87 30.23 21.30
C PRO A 35 -36.55 30.92 21.63
N SER A 36 -36.39 32.09 21.02
CA SER A 36 -35.38 33.11 21.24
C SER A 36 -35.36 33.63 22.68
N ILE A 37 -34.17 33.74 23.28
CA ILE A 37 -33.95 34.50 24.52
C ILE A 37 -32.91 35.59 24.24
N GLN A 38 -33.34 36.84 24.37
CA GLN A 38 -32.51 38.04 24.48
C GLN A 38 -32.13 38.31 25.96
N PRO A 39 -31.09 39.11 26.23
CA PRO A 39 -30.34 39.09 27.48
C PRO A 39 -30.94 39.99 28.56
N SER A 40 -30.92 39.54 29.81
CA SER A 40 -31.20 40.39 30.98
C SER A 40 -29.90 40.83 31.67
N ALA A 41 -29.90 42.10 32.07
CA ALA A 41 -28.80 42.78 32.73
C ALA A 41 -28.75 42.46 34.23
N GLY A 42 -27.51 42.42 34.76
CA GLY A 42 -27.17 43.03 36.04
C GLY A 42 -27.31 42.17 37.29
N THR A 43 -26.20 41.58 37.76
CA THR A 43 -25.77 41.68 39.17
C THR A 43 -24.28 41.29 39.32
N ARG A 44 -23.43 42.25 39.70
CA ARG A 44 -22.22 42.04 40.52
C ARG A 44 -22.66 42.13 42.00
N PRO A 45 -21.92 41.64 43.01
CA PRO A 45 -20.49 41.31 43.01
C PRO A 45 -20.15 39.95 43.68
N ASP A 46 -18.92 39.45 43.52
CA ASP A 46 -18.11 39.18 44.72
C ASP A 46 -16.61 39.20 44.44
N LYS A 47 -15.87 39.76 45.39
CA LYS A 47 -14.43 39.93 45.38
C LYS A 47 -13.80 38.68 45.98
N GLY A 48 -13.05 37.92 45.20
CA GLY A 48 -12.28 36.79 45.72
C GLY A 48 -11.31 36.23 44.70
N THR A 49 -10.02 36.37 44.98
CA THR A 49 -8.92 35.67 44.31
C THR A 49 -8.64 36.10 42.87
N ILE A 50 -7.97 37.25 42.74
CA ILE A 50 -7.13 37.56 41.57
C ILE A 50 -5.98 36.54 41.59
N ALA A 51 -6.12 35.45 40.83
CA ALA A 51 -4.96 34.69 40.39
C ALA A 51 -4.14 35.64 39.52
N ARG A 52 -3.01 36.09 40.05
CA ARG A 52 -2.01 36.88 39.32
C ARG A 52 -1.55 36.03 38.14
N PHE A 53 -2.04 36.34 36.95
CA PHE A 53 -1.36 35.98 35.70
C PHE A 53 -0.05 36.77 35.66
N PHE A 54 0.97 36.21 36.30
CA PHE A 54 2.34 36.62 36.10
C PHE A 54 2.70 36.20 34.67
N PHE A 55 2.94 37.16 33.79
CA PHE A 55 3.67 36.95 32.54
C PHE A 55 5.13 37.33 32.81
N PRO A 56 6.05 36.39 33.09
CA PRO A 56 7.46 36.68 32.96
C PRO A 56 7.86 36.51 31.50
N GLY A 57 8.82 37.31 31.04
CA GLY A 57 9.51 37.10 29.76
C GLY A 57 9.97 35.64 29.63
N ALA A 58 10.07 35.16 28.38
CA ALA A 58 10.36 33.77 28.04
C ALA A 58 11.30 33.12 29.06
N ILE A 59 10.77 32.15 29.81
CA ILE A 59 11.54 31.33 30.73
C ILE A 59 12.47 30.50 29.85
N VAL A 60 13.77 30.73 29.95
CA VAL A 60 14.78 30.12 29.07
C VAL A 60 15.75 29.30 29.93
N TYR A 61 16.02 28.08 29.48
CA TYR A 61 17.09 27.23 29.96
C TYR A 61 18.40 27.61 29.26
N GLN A 62 19.47 27.78 30.04
CA GLN A 62 20.82 27.91 29.51
C GLN A 62 21.58 26.62 29.78
N LEU A 63 21.87 25.87 28.72
CA LEU A 63 22.64 24.63 28.78
C LEU A 63 24.06 24.91 28.29
N SER A 64 25.05 24.69 29.16
CA SER A 64 26.46 24.90 28.82
C SER A 64 27.30 23.64 29.08
N PHE A 65 28.11 23.25 28.10
CA PHE A 65 29.02 22.09 28.17
C PHE A 65 30.12 22.24 27.12
N ALA A 66 31.33 21.76 27.42
CA ALA A 66 32.46 21.74 26.47
C ALA A 66 32.71 23.08 25.74
N GLY A 67 32.55 24.22 26.43
CA GLY A 67 32.72 25.56 25.86
C GLY A 67 31.57 26.05 24.97
N LEU A 68 30.52 25.26 24.79
CA LEU A 68 29.29 25.63 24.09
C LEU A 68 28.24 26.12 25.09
N SER A 69 27.41 27.07 24.67
CA SER A 69 26.25 27.53 25.42
C SER A 69 25.03 27.59 24.49
N LEU A 70 23.95 26.94 24.90
CA LEU A 70 22.70 26.82 24.16
C LEU A 70 21.56 27.44 24.98
N SER A 71 20.74 28.24 24.31
CA SER A 71 19.52 28.81 24.85
C SER A 71 18.33 27.95 24.40
N ILE A 72 17.62 27.36 25.36
CA ILE A 72 16.55 26.38 25.12
C ILE A 72 15.26 26.84 25.80
N GLY A 73 14.11 26.70 25.14
CA GLY A 73 12.85 27.26 25.62
C GLY A 73 12.16 26.44 26.72
N THR A 74 12.34 25.12 26.72
CA THR A 74 11.58 24.22 27.59
C THR A 74 12.40 23.04 28.12
N LEU A 75 11.99 22.45 29.24
CA LEU A 75 12.65 21.27 29.80
C LEU A 75 12.56 20.07 28.85
N LEU A 76 11.46 19.92 28.12
CA LEU A 76 11.30 18.86 27.13
C LEU A 76 12.31 18.98 25.99
N GLU A 77 12.67 20.19 25.58
CA GLU A 77 13.74 20.41 24.61
C GLU A 77 15.11 20.07 25.18
N VAL A 78 15.38 20.43 26.44
CA VAL A 78 16.64 20.02 27.11
C VAL A 78 16.76 18.49 27.11
N LEU A 79 15.70 17.78 27.47
CA LEU A 79 15.67 16.31 27.42
C LEU A 79 15.80 15.77 25.99
N ALA A 80 15.25 16.47 24.98
CA ALA A 80 15.44 16.10 23.59
C ALA A 80 16.91 16.26 23.13
N VAL A 81 17.58 17.36 23.52
CA VAL A 81 19.01 17.59 23.27
C VAL A 81 19.85 16.49 23.93
N PHE A 82 19.57 16.15 25.19
CA PHE A 82 20.25 15.07 25.91
C PHE A 82 20.17 13.71 25.21
N ARG A 83 19.10 13.44 24.45
CA ARG A 83 18.92 12.19 23.70
C ARG A 83 19.53 12.21 22.31
N THR A 84 19.64 13.36 21.68
CA THR A 84 19.94 13.48 20.24
C THR A 84 21.33 14.03 19.96
N ASP A 85 21.90 14.83 20.85
CA ASP A 85 23.22 15.41 20.67
C ASP A 85 24.30 14.41 21.09
N THR A 86 24.97 13.81 20.11
CA THR A 86 26.01 12.81 20.33
C THR A 86 27.22 13.35 21.09
N ARG A 87 27.45 14.68 21.08
CA ARG A 87 28.56 15.31 21.81
C ARG A 87 28.42 15.17 23.32
N LEU A 88 27.19 15.03 23.82
CA LEU A 88 26.91 14.86 25.24
C LEU A 88 27.16 13.43 25.74
N LEU A 89 27.42 12.46 24.85
CA LEU A 89 27.66 11.08 25.25
C LEU A 89 28.96 10.93 26.06
N SER A 90 30.00 11.71 25.72
CA SER A 90 31.34 11.62 26.35
C SER A 90 31.58 12.66 27.44
N VAL A 91 30.63 13.55 27.72
CA VAL A 91 30.77 14.61 28.72
C VAL A 91 30.29 14.11 30.08
N GLU A 92 31.10 14.29 31.12
CA GLU A 92 30.68 13.95 32.48
C GLU A 92 29.53 14.85 32.95
N SER A 93 28.59 14.30 33.72
CA SER A 93 27.39 15.06 34.12
C SER A 93 27.73 16.29 34.96
N SER A 94 28.86 16.26 35.69
CA SER A 94 29.40 17.36 36.48
C SER A 94 29.85 18.55 35.63
N ASP A 95 30.18 18.30 34.36
CA ASP A 95 30.71 19.31 33.43
C ASP A 95 29.60 19.96 32.61
N ILE A 96 28.35 19.56 32.86
CA ILE A 96 27.15 20.10 32.21
C ILE A 96 26.46 21.03 33.18
N VAL A 97 26.41 22.31 32.83
CA VAL A 97 25.72 23.33 33.61
C VAL A 97 24.37 23.62 32.95
N LEU A 98 23.28 23.40 33.68
CA LEU A 98 21.93 23.75 33.25
C LEU A 98 21.36 24.80 34.21
N MET A 99 21.04 25.98 33.67
CA MET A 99 20.44 27.08 34.43
C MET A 99 18.99 27.29 34.00
N HIS A 100 18.10 27.56 34.94
CA HIS A 100 16.70 27.87 34.71
C HIS A 100 16.29 29.06 35.59
N GLY A 101 15.93 30.20 34.97
CA GLY A 101 15.59 31.42 35.72
C GLY A 101 16.71 31.89 36.66
N GLY A 102 17.97 31.66 36.27
CA GLY A 102 19.15 31.99 37.10
C GLY A 102 19.47 30.98 38.21
N GLN A 103 18.70 29.90 38.36
CA GLN A 103 18.97 28.82 39.31
C GLN A 103 19.60 27.61 38.63
N SER A 104 20.60 27.00 39.27
CA SER A 104 21.22 25.76 38.80
C SER A 104 20.23 24.60 38.93
N VAL A 105 20.11 23.80 37.87
CA VAL A 105 19.27 22.60 37.83
C VAL A 105 20.17 21.37 37.74
N ALA A 106 19.93 20.38 38.61
CA ALA A 106 20.78 19.20 38.69
C ALA A 106 20.65 18.31 37.44
N VAL A 107 21.76 18.14 36.72
CA VAL A 107 21.90 17.18 35.61
C VAL A 107 22.51 15.89 36.14
N THR A 108 21.92 14.75 35.80
CA THR A 108 22.36 13.41 36.26
C THR A 108 22.26 12.41 35.12
N ARG A 109 22.81 11.21 35.30
CA ARG A 109 22.60 10.07 34.38
C ARG A 109 21.74 8.99 35.01
N TYR A 110 20.78 8.50 34.25
CA TYR A 110 20.01 7.31 34.57
C TYR A 110 20.20 6.29 33.43
N ASN A 111 20.77 5.12 33.75
CA ASN A 111 21.12 4.08 32.77
C ASN A 111 21.90 4.63 31.57
N GLY A 112 22.91 5.47 31.85
CA GLY A 112 23.76 6.10 30.82
C GLY A 112 23.12 7.28 30.08
N THR A 113 21.82 7.53 30.23
CA THR A 113 21.10 8.64 29.59
C THR A 113 21.08 9.87 30.50
N LEU A 114 21.40 11.04 29.98
CA LEU A 114 21.31 12.30 30.73
C LEU A 114 19.84 12.64 31.03
N THR A 115 19.60 13.14 32.23
CA THR A 115 18.29 13.55 32.75
C THR A 115 18.46 14.70 33.74
N VAL A 116 17.35 15.36 34.04
CA VAL A 116 17.27 16.49 34.96
C VAL A 116 16.47 16.07 36.19
N ARG A 117 16.95 16.40 37.39
CA ARG A 117 16.22 16.18 38.65
C ARG A 117 15.75 17.50 39.22
N ARG A 118 14.43 17.64 39.36
CA ARG A 118 13.79 18.79 40.01
C ARG A 118 13.10 18.31 41.29
N PRO A 119 13.24 19.04 42.42
CA PRO A 119 12.46 18.76 43.61
C PRO A 119 10.98 19.10 43.37
N GLY A 120 10.07 18.37 44.01
CA GLY A 120 8.63 18.61 43.92
C GLY A 120 7.82 17.33 43.69
N ALA A 121 6.50 17.45 43.71
CA ALA A 121 5.58 16.36 43.42
C ALA A 121 5.62 16.01 41.92
N VAL A 122 5.51 14.72 41.61
CA VAL A 122 5.55 14.19 40.23
C VAL A 122 4.53 14.89 39.33
N GLN A 123 3.30 15.04 39.81
CA GLN A 123 2.21 15.64 39.05
C GLN A 123 2.48 17.12 38.72
N ASP A 124 2.90 17.91 39.70
CA ASP A 124 3.18 19.34 39.51
C ASP A 124 4.35 19.56 38.55
N LEU A 125 5.42 18.78 38.70
CA LEU A 125 6.57 18.83 37.81
C LEU A 125 6.21 18.41 36.39
N PHE A 126 5.40 17.36 36.24
CA PHE A 126 4.93 16.90 34.94
C PHE A 126 4.07 17.96 34.25
N LEU A 127 3.09 18.53 34.95
CA LEU A 127 2.22 19.57 34.44
C LEU A 127 3.00 20.85 34.10
N SER A 128 4.01 21.21 34.90
CA SER A 128 4.90 22.34 34.60
C SER A 128 5.61 22.19 33.25
N MET A 129 6.04 20.98 32.87
CA MET A 129 6.65 20.76 31.54
C MET A 129 5.63 20.95 30.42
N ILE A 130 4.37 20.56 30.65
CA ILE A 130 3.28 20.77 29.68
C ILE A 130 2.94 22.25 29.58
N ASP A 131 2.94 22.98 30.70
CA ASP A 131 2.75 24.44 30.73
C ASP A 131 3.83 25.18 29.93
N GLU A 132 5.09 24.74 30.04
CA GLU A 132 6.22 25.30 29.29
C GLU A 132 6.01 25.17 27.77
N ILE A 133 5.67 23.98 27.25
CA ILE A 133 5.43 23.80 25.81
C ILE A 133 4.12 24.45 25.35
N ASP A 134 3.08 24.45 26.20
CA ASP A 134 1.80 25.09 25.91
C ASP A 134 2.01 26.60 25.71
N GLY A 135 2.62 27.28 26.67
CA GLY A 135 2.89 28.71 26.59
C GLY A 135 3.89 29.10 25.50
N ALA A 136 4.93 28.28 25.27
CA ALA A 136 5.97 28.61 24.29
C ALA A 136 5.53 28.36 22.84
N TYR A 137 4.83 27.26 22.56
CA TYR A 137 4.68 26.76 21.19
C TYR A 137 3.23 26.52 20.74
N PHE A 138 2.36 26.01 21.62
CA PHE A 138 0.97 25.70 21.25
C PHE A 138 0.04 26.90 21.44
N ARG A 139 0.37 27.77 22.40
CA ARG A 139 -0.40 28.95 22.77
C ARG A 139 0.50 30.17 23.04
N PRO A 140 1.39 30.54 22.10
CA PRO A 140 2.18 31.75 22.23
C PRO A 140 1.26 32.96 22.40
N ASN A 141 1.51 33.79 23.40
CA ASN A 141 0.70 34.96 23.75
C ASN A 141 -0.78 34.66 24.01
N GLY A 142 -1.12 33.45 24.46
CA GLY A 142 -2.50 33.08 24.77
C GLY A 142 -3.33 32.64 23.55
N VAL A 143 -2.77 32.63 22.34
CA VAL A 143 -3.47 32.25 21.11
C VAL A 143 -3.13 30.82 20.69
N VAL A 144 -4.13 29.94 20.70
CA VAL A 144 -3.98 28.54 20.28
C VAL A 144 -3.62 28.47 18.80
N GLN A 145 -2.51 27.82 18.50
CA GLN A 145 -2.05 27.53 17.15
C GLN A 145 -2.67 26.23 16.64
N ALA A 146 -3.02 26.21 15.35
CA ALA A 146 -3.35 24.97 14.67
C ALA A 146 -2.09 24.10 14.47
N ALA A 147 -2.27 22.78 14.32
CA ALA A 147 -1.14 21.85 14.18
C ALA A 147 -0.15 22.27 13.08
N TRP A 148 -0.64 22.67 11.91
CA TRP A 148 0.19 23.10 10.77
C TRP A 148 0.92 24.44 10.98
N GLN A 149 0.61 25.20 12.03
CA GLN A 149 1.31 26.44 12.40
C GLN A 149 2.50 26.18 13.34
N ILE A 150 2.55 25.01 13.95
CA ILE A 150 3.59 24.63 14.91
C ILE A 150 4.76 24.02 14.13
N ARG A 151 6.00 24.31 14.54
CA ARG A 151 7.18 23.67 13.95
C ARG A 151 7.18 22.17 14.26
N ARG A 152 7.69 21.35 13.35
CA ARG A 152 7.72 19.88 13.53
C ARG A 152 8.53 19.51 14.78
N SER A 153 9.67 20.18 14.98
CA SER A 153 10.51 19.99 16.18
C SER A 153 9.71 20.22 17.48
N HIS A 154 8.92 21.29 17.54
CA HIS A 154 8.09 21.62 18.72
C HIS A 154 6.87 20.70 18.86
N TRP A 155 6.23 20.32 17.76
CA TRP A 155 5.15 19.33 17.76
C TRP A 155 5.62 17.98 18.33
N LYS A 156 6.84 17.57 17.98
CA LYS A 156 7.46 16.34 18.49
C LYS A 156 7.61 16.35 20.01
N LEU A 157 7.82 17.50 20.65
CA LEU A 157 7.97 17.59 22.11
C LEU A 157 6.74 17.08 22.86
N LEU A 158 5.54 17.33 22.32
CA LEU A 158 4.30 16.80 22.89
C LEU A 158 4.27 15.27 22.86
N TYR A 159 4.69 14.66 21.75
CA TYR A 159 4.78 13.21 21.61
C TYR A 159 5.92 12.61 22.45
N ASP A 160 7.02 13.34 22.60
CA ASP A 160 8.09 12.96 23.51
C ASP A 160 7.60 12.96 24.97
N ALA A 161 6.69 13.88 25.35
CA ALA A 161 6.05 13.87 26.65
C ALA A 161 5.18 12.62 26.85
N PHE A 162 4.44 12.18 25.82
CA PHE A 162 3.71 10.91 25.84
C PHE A 162 4.65 9.71 26.01
N ASP A 163 5.78 9.66 25.30
CA ASP A 163 6.77 8.59 25.44
C ASP A 163 7.40 8.55 26.84
N LEU A 164 7.60 9.73 27.45
CA LEU A 164 8.10 9.87 28.81
C LEU A 164 7.13 9.33 29.87
N THR A 165 5.81 9.30 29.60
CA THR A 165 4.84 8.68 30.52
C THR A 165 5.09 7.18 30.72
N SER A 166 5.70 6.51 29.75
CA SER A 166 6.12 5.10 29.86
C SER A 166 7.49 4.91 30.51
N HIS A 167 8.26 5.99 30.67
CA HIS A 167 9.62 5.96 31.21
C HIS A 167 9.83 7.05 32.29
N PRO A 168 9.01 7.09 33.35
CA PRO A 168 9.01 8.17 34.33
C PRO A 168 10.36 8.36 35.05
N ARG A 169 11.18 7.31 35.14
CA ARG A 169 12.54 7.36 35.73
C ARG A 169 13.50 8.27 34.97
N LEU A 170 13.20 8.60 33.71
CA LEU A 170 13.93 9.58 32.91
C LEU A 170 13.64 11.03 33.34
N ILE A 171 12.76 11.27 34.31
CA ILE A 171 12.43 12.62 34.82
C ILE A 171 12.39 12.63 36.35
N PHE A 172 11.78 11.61 36.95
CA PHE A 172 11.58 11.52 38.40
C PHE A 172 12.55 10.56 39.08
N SER A 173 12.92 10.87 40.33
CA SER A 173 13.66 9.95 41.19
C SER A 173 12.79 8.74 41.60
N SER A 174 13.41 7.68 42.10
CA SER A 174 12.66 6.53 42.65
C SER A 174 11.73 6.96 43.78
N GLU A 175 12.22 7.79 44.70
CA GLU A 175 11.43 8.31 45.83
C GLU A 175 10.20 9.10 45.37
N GLN A 176 10.35 9.95 44.34
CA GLN A 176 9.24 10.70 43.77
C GLN A 176 8.21 9.76 43.13
N ILE A 177 8.67 8.73 42.43
CA ILE A 177 7.79 7.73 41.81
C ILE A 177 7.04 6.94 42.86
N ASP A 178 7.73 6.44 43.88
CA ASP A 178 7.14 5.62 44.94
C ASP A 178 6.13 6.43 45.77
N ALA A 179 6.38 7.72 45.97
CA ALA A 179 5.46 8.62 46.66
C ALA A 179 4.21 8.98 45.83
N ALA A 180 4.29 8.97 44.50
CA ALA A 180 3.19 9.35 43.61
C ALA A 180 2.40 8.16 43.06
N ALA A 181 2.93 6.95 43.17
CA ALA A 181 2.27 5.75 42.70
C ALA A 181 1.01 5.43 43.53
N ASP A 182 -0.04 4.97 42.86
CA ASP A 182 -1.24 4.49 43.54
C ASP A 182 -0.97 3.16 44.28
N GLY A 183 -1.99 2.64 44.98
CA GLY A 183 -1.89 1.36 45.70
C GLY A 183 -1.59 0.13 44.82
N ARG A 184 -1.50 0.29 43.49
CA ARG A 184 -1.12 -0.73 42.51
C ARG A 184 0.23 -0.43 41.83
N GLY A 185 0.93 0.64 42.23
CA GLY A 185 2.19 1.05 41.62
C GLY A 185 2.03 1.86 40.34
N HIS A 186 0.83 2.33 40.00
CA HIS A 186 0.56 3.10 38.76
C HIS A 186 0.63 4.61 39.02
N LEU A 187 1.30 5.35 38.13
CA LEU A 187 1.47 6.81 38.25
C LEU A 187 0.37 7.61 37.53
N GLY A 188 -0.41 7.01 36.63
CA GLY A 188 -1.49 7.70 35.91
C GLY A 188 -1.06 8.84 34.97
N LEU A 189 0.24 8.99 34.67
CA LEU A 189 0.76 10.11 33.87
C LEU A 189 0.23 10.14 32.44
N HIS A 190 -0.01 8.97 31.84
CA HIS A 190 -0.57 8.89 30.49
C HIS A 190 -2.00 9.42 30.45
N GLU A 191 -2.86 8.95 31.36
CA GLU A 191 -4.25 9.41 31.46
C GLU A 191 -4.35 10.90 31.82
N LEU A 192 -3.45 11.36 32.71
CA LEU A 192 -3.31 12.77 33.05
C LEU A 192 -2.96 13.59 31.80
N LEU A 193 -1.95 13.19 31.03
CA LEU A 193 -1.54 13.90 29.81
C LEU A 193 -2.67 13.91 28.77
N GLN A 194 -3.38 12.79 28.58
CA GLN A 194 -4.54 12.72 27.67
C GLN A 194 -5.62 13.74 28.04
N SER A 195 -5.96 13.81 29.33
CA SER A 195 -6.98 14.72 29.85
C SER A 195 -6.56 16.18 29.70
N GLU A 196 -5.30 16.48 29.98
CA GLU A 196 -4.75 17.83 29.83
C GLU A 196 -4.62 18.25 28.36
N CYS A 197 -4.23 17.34 27.45
CA CYS A 197 -4.20 17.64 26.03
C CYS A 197 -5.60 17.93 25.48
N GLU A 198 -6.60 17.15 25.87
CA GLU A 198 -7.99 17.40 25.48
C GLU A 198 -8.49 18.74 26.00
N ARG A 199 -8.19 19.06 27.27
CA ARG A 199 -8.58 20.33 27.90
C ARG A 199 -7.88 21.55 27.29
N ARG A 200 -6.59 21.45 26.95
CA ARG A 200 -5.76 22.59 26.50
C ARG A 200 -5.77 22.77 24.99
N PHE A 201 -5.67 21.67 24.25
CA PHE A 201 -5.47 21.67 22.81
C PHE A 201 -6.69 21.17 22.04
N GLY A 202 -7.68 20.57 22.72
CA GLY A 202 -8.88 20.02 22.09
C GLY A 202 -8.66 18.65 21.45
N PHE A 203 -7.53 17.98 21.71
CA PHE A 203 -7.23 16.66 21.16
C PHE A 203 -6.40 15.79 22.11
N ARG A 204 -6.47 14.48 21.88
CA ARG A 204 -5.75 13.42 22.62
C ARG A 204 -4.52 12.93 21.83
N TYR A 205 -3.82 11.90 22.30
CA TYR A 205 -2.64 11.33 21.61
C TYR A 205 -2.84 11.10 20.09
N ALA A 206 -4.05 10.75 19.66
CA ALA A 206 -4.42 10.58 18.26
C ALA A 206 -4.33 11.86 17.40
N GLY A 207 -4.04 13.01 18.01
CA GLY A 207 -3.91 14.31 17.35
C GLY A 207 -5.26 14.95 17.01
N PRO A 208 -5.25 16.18 16.48
CA PRO A 208 -6.46 16.88 16.06
C PRO A 208 -6.99 16.33 14.74
N GLU A 209 -8.18 16.81 14.35
CA GLU A 209 -8.70 16.57 13.01
C GLU A 209 -7.79 17.23 11.95
N TYR A 210 -7.55 16.54 10.82
CA TYR A 210 -6.76 17.08 9.72
C TYR A 210 -7.60 17.40 8.48
N GLY A 211 -7.30 18.56 7.87
CA GLY A 211 -8.05 19.10 6.74
C GLY A 211 -9.56 19.12 7.00
N ARG A 212 -10.35 18.87 5.97
CA ARG A 212 -11.82 18.72 6.06
C ARG A 212 -12.29 17.25 6.14
N THR A 213 -11.51 16.37 6.77
CA THR A 213 -11.77 14.91 6.75
C THR A 213 -12.56 14.38 7.95
N ARG A 214 -12.62 15.13 9.07
CA ARG A 214 -13.10 14.67 10.40
C ARG A 214 -12.34 13.46 10.97
N GLN A 215 -11.19 13.13 10.41
CA GLN A 215 -10.33 12.06 10.91
C GLN A 215 -9.22 12.66 11.76
N LEU A 216 -8.82 11.94 12.80
CA LEU A 216 -7.74 12.32 13.71
C LEU A 216 -6.40 11.75 13.22
N ASN A 217 -5.32 12.51 13.35
CA ASN A 217 -3.97 12.00 13.13
C ASN A 217 -2.94 12.74 13.99
N GLY A 218 -2.02 12.01 14.61
CA GLY A 218 -0.96 12.60 15.43
C GLY A 218 0.28 13.03 14.64
N ARG A 219 0.44 12.56 13.41
CA ARG A 219 1.59 12.87 12.56
C ARG A 219 1.51 14.29 12.03
N HIS A 220 2.53 15.09 12.32
CA HIS A 220 2.60 16.50 11.93
C HIS A 220 2.54 16.70 10.41
N GLU A 221 3.22 15.84 9.65
CA GLU A 221 3.30 15.91 8.20
C GLU A 221 1.94 15.73 7.52
N VAL A 222 0.99 15.03 8.15
CA VAL A 222 -0.37 14.90 7.63
C VAL A 222 -1.06 16.27 7.69
N HIS A 223 -0.98 16.96 8.83
CA HIS A 223 -1.58 18.29 9.01
C HIS A 223 -0.99 19.31 8.03
N VAL A 224 0.32 19.30 7.86
CA VAL A 224 1.01 20.21 6.93
C VAL A 224 0.64 19.91 5.48
N ALA A 225 0.63 18.65 5.05
CA ALA A 225 0.27 18.28 3.67
C ALA A 225 -1.16 18.74 3.33
N TYR A 226 -2.12 18.50 4.23
CA TYR A 226 -3.50 18.90 4.03
C TYR A 226 -3.67 20.42 4.06
N ALA A 227 -3.01 21.12 4.99
CA ALA A 227 -3.03 22.58 5.04
C ALA A 227 -2.50 23.19 3.73
N LEU A 228 -1.41 22.66 3.18
CA LEU A 228 -0.85 23.10 1.90
C LEU A 228 -1.79 22.83 0.72
N ALA A 229 -2.40 21.64 0.66
CA ALA A 229 -3.36 21.33 -0.41
C ALA A 229 -4.61 22.23 -0.34
N GLU A 230 -5.09 22.55 0.86
CA GLU A 230 -6.23 23.44 1.06
C GLU A 230 -5.87 24.94 0.94
N GLY A 231 -4.58 25.27 0.75
CA GLY A 231 -4.12 26.66 0.60
C GLY A 231 -4.11 27.46 1.90
N TRP A 232 -4.03 26.80 3.05
CA TRP A 232 -3.90 27.46 4.34
C TRP A 232 -2.49 28.08 4.47
N PRO A 233 -2.34 29.19 5.23
CA PRO A 233 -1.11 29.96 5.27
C PRO A 233 -0.04 29.33 6.19
N VAL A 234 0.53 28.19 5.77
CA VAL A 234 1.56 27.47 6.55
C VAL A 234 2.80 28.35 6.77
N PRO A 235 3.25 28.58 8.02
CA PRO A 235 4.38 29.46 8.28
C PRO A 235 5.69 28.96 7.66
N GLU A 236 6.51 29.88 7.15
CA GLU A 236 7.77 29.54 6.48
C GLU A 236 8.75 28.79 7.39
N ALA A 237 8.75 29.08 8.70
CA ALA A 237 9.55 28.35 9.68
C ALA A 237 9.17 26.85 9.78
N VAL A 238 7.89 26.51 9.55
CA VAL A 238 7.43 25.12 9.49
C VAL A 238 7.92 24.47 8.20
N LEU A 239 7.80 25.17 7.07
CA LEU A 239 8.23 24.67 5.77
C LEU A 239 9.75 24.46 5.69
N ALA A 240 10.53 25.36 6.29
CA ALA A 240 11.98 25.28 6.36
C ALA A 240 12.46 23.96 6.98
N GLU A 241 11.90 23.56 8.13
CA GLU A 241 12.24 22.28 8.76
C GLU A 241 11.94 21.09 7.86
N TYR A 242 10.83 21.12 7.11
CA TYR A 242 10.54 20.05 6.16
C TYR A 242 11.54 20.02 5.01
N ARG A 243 12.00 21.16 4.48
CA ARG A 243 12.99 21.18 3.39
C ARG A 243 14.33 20.57 3.80
N GLU A 244 14.72 20.70 5.07
CA GLU A 244 15.94 20.11 5.62
C GLU A 244 15.85 18.59 5.85
N LEU A 245 14.64 18.03 5.87
CA LEU A 245 14.42 16.60 6.11
C LEU A 245 14.48 15.79 4.81
N PRO A 246 15.43 14.84 4.67
CA PRO A 246 15.53 13.99 3.48
C PRO A 246 14.32 13.05 3.38
N ASP A 247 13.90 12.45 4.49
CA ASP A 247 12.76 11.51 4.57
C ASP A 247 11.46 12.20 5.01
N ARG A 248 11.16 13.36 4.41
CA ARG A 248 9.89 14.07 4.65
C ARG A 248 8.72 13.36 3.97
N PHE A 249 7.53 13.44 4.59
CA PHE A 249 6.27 12.96 4.02
C PHE A 249 6.35 11.50 3.53
N THR A 250 6.66 10.56 4.43
CA THR A 250 6.76 9.14 4.08
C THR A 250 5.38 8.49 3.97
N THR A 251 5.33 7.28 3.40
CA THR A 251 4.13 6.41 3.36
C THR A 251 2.94 6.96 2.56
N ASP A 252 1.83 7.26 3.21
CA ASP A 252 0.53 7.62 2.64
C ASP A 252 0.36 9.12 2.29
N VAL A 253 1.33 9.95 2.69
CA VAL A 253 1.33 11.40 2.43
C VAL A 253 2.49 11.87 1.54
N THR A 254 3.09 10.97 0.77
CA THR A 254 4.20 11.26 -0.18
C THR A 254 3.90 12.42 -1.14
N TRP A 255 2.62 12.63 -1.47
CA TRP A 255 2.17 13.75 -2.28
C TRP A 255 2.41 15.13 -1.64
N GLY A 256 2.51 15.23 -0.31
CA GLY A 256 2.82 16.47 0.40
C GLY A 256 4.21 17.03 0.04
N ARG A 257 5.16 16.17 -0.35
CA ARG A 257 6.49 16.59 -0.82
C ARG A 257 6.39 17.51 -2.04
N ALA A 258 5.53 17.18 -3.01
CA ALA A 258 5.35 18.00 -4.20
C ALA A 258 4.84 19.41 -3.85
N LEU A 259 4.05 19.56 -2.79
CA LEU A 259 3.54 20.86 -2.33
C LEU A 259 4.59 21.69 -1.58
N ILE A 260 5.58 21.05 -0.97
CA ILE A 260 6.76 21.74 -0.42
C ILE A 260 7.63 22.24 -1.56
N ASP A 261 7.94 21.35 -2.50
CA ASP A 261 8.93 21.56 -3.56
C ASP A 261 8.40 22.50 -4.67
N VAL A 262 7.08 22.50 -4.90
CA VAL A 262 6.40 23.29 -5.95
C VAL A 262 5.27 24.11 -5.32
N PRO A 263 5.57 25.32 -4.80
CA PRO A 263 4.60 26.17 -4.10
C PRO A 263 3.36 26.54 -4.92
N GLU A 264 3.47 26.57 -6.24
CA GLU A 264 2.40 26.93 -7.18
C GLU A 264 1.23 25.94 -7.16
N LEU A 265 1.43 24.72 -6.61
CA LEU A 265 0.37 23.73 -6.43
C LEU A 265 -0.43 23.91 -5.13
N ARG A 266 0.05 24.73 -4.19
CA ARG A 266 -0.62 24.93 -2.89
C ARG A 266 -1.98 25.61 -3.11
N GLY A 267 -3.03 25.04 -2.52
CA GLY A 267 -4.41 25.54 -2.68
C GLY A 267 -4.99 25.37 -4.09
N ALA A 268 -4.26 24.80 -5.05
CA ALA A 268 -4.71 24.73 -6.44
C ALA A 268 -5.72 23.61 -6.68
N MET A 269 -5.74 22.58 -5.83
CA MET A 269 -6.62 21.41 -5.95
C MET A 269 -6.85 20.72 -4.60
N SER A 270 -7.88 19.88 -4.52
CA SER A 270 -8.17 19.11 -3.30
C SER A 270 -7.05 18.11 -2.97
N PRO A 271 -6.91 17.68 -1.70
CA PRO A 271 -5.94 16.64 -1.31
C PRO A 271 -6.08 15.34 -2.12
N ASP A 272 -7.32 14.93 -2.42
CA ASP A 272 -7.58 13.74 -3.24
C ASP A 272 -7.03 13.88 -4.67
N LYS A 273 -7.20 15.06 -5.30
CA LYS A 273 -6.63 15.36 -6.61
C LYS A 273 -5.11 15.39 -6.58
N ALA A 274 -4.53 16.07 -5.59
CA ALA A 274 -3.09 16.18 -5.43
C ALA A 274 -2.43 14.80 -5.26
N ARG A 275 -3.02 13.95 -4.41
CA ARG A 275 -2.56 12.58 -4.17
C ARG A 275 -2.49 11.76 -5.46
N VAL A 276 -3.56 11.78 -6.26
CA VAL A 276 -3.61 11.00 -7.50
C VAL A 276 -2.71 11.61 -8.58
N LEU A 277 -2.67 12.93 -8.72
CA LEU A 277 -1.77 13.63 -9.63
C LEU A 277 -0.31 13.25 -9.36
N VAL A 278 0.15 13.37 -8.12
CA VAL A 278 1.52 13.03 -7.75
C VAL A 278 1.79 11.54 -7.99
N SER A 279 0.81 10.66 -7.74
CA SER A 279 0.96 9.24 -8.02
C SER A 279 1.14 8.94 -9.51
N VAL A 280 0.47 9.66 -10.41
CA VAL A 280 0.66 9.51 -11.87
C VAL A 280 2.03 10.06 -12.26
N MET A 281 2.32 11.31 -11.88
CA MET A 281 3.54 12.02 -12.27
C MET A 281 4.83 11.42 -11.67
N SER A 282 4.76 10.64 -10.59
CA SER A 282 5.93 9.99 -10.01
C SER A 282 6.58 8.95 -10.94
N ARG A 283 5.87 8.48 -11.96
CA ARG A 283 6.37 7.54 -12.98
C ARG A 283 6.91 8.23 -14.22
N GLU A 284 6.65 9.53 -14.36
CA GLU A 284 6.98 10.30 -15.55
C GLU A 284 8.37 10.93 -15.40
N LYS A 285 9.20 10.87 -16.46
CA LYS A 285 10.59 11.35 -16.43
C LYS A 285 10.71 12.84 -16.07
N GLY A 286 9.70 13.64 -16.43
CA GLY A 286 9.66 15.08 -16.13
C GLY A 286 9.14 15.42 -14.74
N GLY A 287 8.38 14.53 -14.08
CA GLY A 287 7.78 14.79 -12.77
C GLY A 287 6.97 16.09 -12.69
N ILE A 288 6.82 16.61 -11.47
CA ILE A 288 6.14 17.88 -11.19
C ILE A 288 7.20 18.93 -10.86
N HIS A 289 7.13 20.10 -11.52
CA HIS A 289 8.04 21.22 -11.29
C HIS A 289 7.34 22.56 -11.59
N SER A 290 7.93 23.70 -11.17
CA SER A 290 7.31 25.03 -11.36
C SER A 290 6.90 25.30 -12.82
N GLY A 291 7.70 24.88 -13.80
CA GLY A 291 7.39 25.05 -15.23
C GLY A 291 6.13 24.35 -15.75
N ASN A 292 5.65 23.28 -15.09
CA ASN A 292 4.42 22.57 -15.50
C ASN A 292 3.28 22.69 -14.48
N ALA A 293 3.54 23.20 -13.27
CA ALA A 293 2.60 23.26 -12.16
C ALA A 293 1.27 23.96 -12.49
N ALA A 294 1.34 25.15 -13.11
CA ALA A 294 0.14 25.90 -13.46
C ALA A 294 -0.76 25.16 -14.47
N LEU A 295 -0.14 24.51 -15.45
CA LEU A 295 -0.85 23.73 -16.47
C LEU A 295 -1.46 22.45 -15.86
N LEU A 296 -0.70 21.73 -15.01
CA LEU A 296 -1.21 20.58 -14.27
C LEU A 296 -2.40 20.98 -13.39
N ALA A 297 -2.30 22.09 -12.65
CA ALA A 297 -3.39 22.61 -11.83
C ALA A 297 -4.62 22.97 -12.67
N MET A 298 -4.44 23.63 -13.81
CA MET A 298 -5.52 23.98 -14.73
C MET A 298 -6.23 22.73 -15.26
N VAL A 299 -5.50 21.73 -15.74
CA VAL A 299 -6.07 20.47 -16.23
C VAL A 299 -6.78 19.72 -15.10
N MET A 300 -6.21 19.66 -13.90
CA MET A 300 -6.83 19.00 -12.75
C MET A 300 -8.14 19.64 -12.28
N ARG A 301 -8.48 20.87 -12.70
CA ARG A 301 -9.83 21.43 -12.46
C ARG A 301 -10.91 20.66 -13.20
N LEU A 302 -10.58 20.01 -14.32
CA LEU A 302 -11.51 19.20 -15.13
C LEU A 302 -11.79 17.82 -14.50
N ALA A 303 -10.92 17.34 -13.61
CA ALA A 303 -11.11 16.08 -12.90
C ALA A 303 -12.22 16.19 -11.83
N PRO A 304 -12.93 15.10 -11.49
CA PRO A 304 -13.84 15.09 -10.35
C PRO A 304 -13.08 15.32 -9.03
N ASN A 305 -13.79 15.69 -7.95
CA ASN A 305 -13.17 16.02 -6.66
C ASN A 305 -12.46 14.84 -5.99
N LYS A 306 -12.89 13.61 -6.30
CA LYS A 306 -12.31 12.35 -5.82
C LYS A 306 -11.98 11.47 -7.02
N PRO A 307 -10.98 11.84 -7.83
CA PRO A 307 -10.70 11.11 -9.05
C PRO A 307 -9.99 9.79 -8.75
N THR A 308 -10.17 8.83 -9.63
CA THR A 308 -9.37 7.60 -9.68
C THR A 308 -8.06 7.84 -10.43
N TYR A 309 -7.10 6.91 -10.25
CA TYR A 309 -5.85 6.94 -11.00
C TYR A 309 -6.07 6.96 -12.52
N ALA A 310 -6.97 6.10 -13.02
CA ALA A 310 -7.25 5.99 -14.45
C ALA A 310 -7.85 7.29 -15.02
N GLU A 311 -8.75 7.96 -14.30
CA GLU A 311 -9.35 9.22 -14.75
C GLU A 311 -8.31 10.35 -14.86
N VAL A 312 -7.41 10.48 -13.89
CA VAL A 312 -6.34 11.49 -13.93
C VAL A 312 -5.34 11.18 -15.04
N ASP A 313 -4.89 9.93 -15.15
CA ASP A 313 -3.96 9.51 -16.18
C ASP A 313 -4.53 9.72 -17.60
N ASP A 314 -5.81 9.36 -17.82
CA ASP A 314 -6.53 9.61 -19.08
C ASP A 314 -6.64 11.10 -19.39
N LEU A 315 -6.93 11.92 -18.38
CA LEU A 315 -7.07 13.35 -18.52
C LEU A 315 -5.73 13.98 -18.91
N LEU A 316 -4.65 13.67 -18.19
CA LEU A 316 -3.32 14.18 -18.49
C LEU A 316 -2.86 13.72 -19.89
N PHE A 317 -3.13 12.47 -20.26
CA PHE A 317 -2.78 11.94 -21.58
C PHE A 317 -3.52 12.65 -22.71
N ARG A 318 -4.84 12.87 -22.56
CA ARG A 318 -5.64 13.61 -23.55
C ARG A 318 -5.14 15.03 -23.78
N HIS A 319 -4.54 15.65 -22.76
CA HIS A 319 -3.95 16.98 -22.84
C HIS A 319 -2.46 16.98 -23.19
N GLY A 320 -1.87 15.82 -23.53
CA GLY A 320 -0.46 15.71 -23.93
C GLY A 320 0.54 16.00 -22.81
N LEU A 321 0.11 15.92 -21.54
CA LEU A 321 0.97 16.17 -20.38
C LEU A 321 1.80 14.97 -19.97
N VAL A 322 1.41 13.80 -20.46
CA VAL A 322 2.09 12.53 -20.24
C VAL A 322 2.11 11.77 -21.56
N GLU A 323 3.13 10.93 -21.81
CA GLU A 323 3.36 10.27 -23.10
C GLU A 323 2.90 8.82 -23.15
N ALA A 324 2.50 8.31 -24.32
CA ALA A 324 2.15 6.90 -24.45
C ALA A 324 3.32 5.99 -24.01
N TYR A 325 3.02 4.87 -23.35
CA TYR A 325 4.06 3.94 -22.93
C TYR A 325 4.72 3.28 -24.14
N SER A 326 6.06 3.18 -24.10
CA SER A 326 6.83 2.44 -25.08
C SER A 326 6.67 0.93 -24.88
N LEU A 327 6.68 0.18 -25.97
CA LEU A 327 6.74 -1.28 -25.92
C LEU A 327 8.03 -1.76 -25.22
N PRO A 328 7.96 -2.83 -24.40
CA PRO A 328 9.16 -3.45 -23.84
C PRO A 328 10.13 -3.92 -24.93
N GLU A 329 11.44 -3.80 -24.68
CA GLU A 329 12.51 -4.12 -25.65
C GLU A 329 12.42 -5.53 -26.23
N ARG A 330 11.88 -6.52 -25.49
CA ARG A 330 11.71 -7.90 -25.96
C ARG A 330 10.86 -8.02 -27.23
N TYR A 331 10.02 -7.03 -27.52
CA TYR A 331 9.19 -6.98 -28.72
C TYR A 331 9.90 -6.34 -29.91
N ALA A 332 11.07 -5.75 -29.73
CA ALA A 332 11.90 -5.23 -30.82
C ALA A 332 12.59 -6.36 -31.62
N THR A 333 12.83 -7.52 -30.99
CA THR A 333 13.48 -8.67 -31.61
C THR A 333 12.49 -9.81 -31.89
N PRO A 334 12.50 -10.39 -33.10
CA PRO A 334 11.73 -11.59 -33.41
C PRO A 334 12.09 -12.75 -32.48
N GLN A 335 11.08 -13.52 -32.07
CA GLN A 335 11.26 -14.72 -31.25
C GLN A 335 11.33 -15.98 -32.14
N PRO A 336 12.29 -16.89 -31.93
CA PRO A 336 12.27 -18.20 -32.57
C PRO A 336 11.04 -19.01 -32.12
N LEU A 337 10.21 -19.44 -33.07
CA LEU A 337 8.97 -20.17 -32.79
C LEU A 337 9.13 -21.69 -32.85
N GLY A 338 10.23 -22.16 -33.45
CA GLY A 338 10.43 -23.55 -33.89
C GLY A 338 9.84 -23.79 -35.28
N THR A 339 9.93 -25.04 -35.75
CA THR A 339 9.32 -25.49 -37.00
C THR A 339 8.17 -26.45 -36.71
N PRO A 340 7.05 -26.37 -37.43
CA PRO A 340 5.97 -27.36 -37.29
C PRO A 340 6.43 -28.73 -37.79
N VAL A 341 6.14 -29.79 -37.02
CA VAL A 341 6.36 -31.17 -37.46
C VAL A 341 5.21 -31.71 -38.30
N SER A 342 4.05 -31.04 -38.27
CA SER A 342 2.86 -31.44 -39.02
C SER A 342 1.86 -30.28 -39.20
N LYS A 343 0.88 -30.50 -40.08
CA LYS A 343 -0.29 -29.61 -40.23
C LYS A 343 -1.07 -29.44 -38.92
N PHE A 344 -1.08 -30.45 -38.05
CA PHE A 344 -1.71 -30.33 -36.74
C PHE A 344 -1.01 -29.26 -35.90
N ALA A 345 0.32 -29.28 -35.85
CA ALA A 345 1.09 -28.30 -35.08
C ALA A 345 0.89 -26.87 -35.60
N GLU A 346 0.77 -26.68 -36.91
CA GLU A 346 0.48 -25.39 -37.54
C GLU A 346 -0.89 -24.82 -37.15
N VAL A 347 -1.93 -25.63 -37.31
CA VAL A 347 -3.31 -25.23 -36.98
C VAL A 347 -3.45 -25.04 -35.47
N TYR A 348 -2.82 -25.91 -34.67
CA TYR A 348 -2.83 -25.80 -33.21
C TYR A 348 -2.25 -24.46 -32.73
N ARG A 349 -1.06 -24.10 -33.23
CA ARG A 349 -0.39 -22.84 -32.85
C ARG A 349 -1.28 -21.65 -33.20
N THR A 350 -1.85 -21.64 -34.40
CA THR A 350 -2.73 -20.56 -34.87
C THR A 350 -3.96 -20.43 -33.96
N ASN A 351 -4.67 -21.53 -33.70
CA ASN A 351 -5.84 -21.54 -32.83
C ASN A 351 -5.52 -21.14 -31.38
N MET A 352 -4.34 -21.54 -30.87
CA MET A 352 -3.90 -21.16 -29.53
C MET A 352 -3.56 -19.67 -29.46
N ALA A 353 -2.81 -19.16 -30.44
CA ALA A 353 -2.44 -17.75 -30.54
C ALA A 353 -3.69 -16.87 -30.64
N ASP A 354 -4.65 -17.22 -31.50
CA ASP A 354 -5.92 -16.49 -31.63
C ASP A 354 -6.72 -16.53 -30.33
N LYS A 355 -6.87 -17.72 -29.71
CA LYS A 355 -7.59 -17.82 -28.43
C LYS A 355 -6.97 -16.95 -27.34
N ARG A 356 -5.64 -16.98 -27.19
CA ARG A 356 -4.93 -16.17 -26.18
C ARG A 356 -5.11 -14.69 -26.44
N ARG A 357 -4.88 -14.24 -27.68
CA ARG A 357 -5.09 -12.85 -28.11
C ARG A 357 -6.51 -12.40 -27.78
N ASP A 358 -7.51 -13.13 -28.23
CA ASP A 358 -8.91 -12.72 -28.13
C ASP A 358 -9.40 -12.73 -26.67
N THR A 359 -8.97 -13.72 -25.88
CA THR A 359 -9.28 -13.79 -24.44
C THR A 359 -8.69 -12.59 -23.70
N GLU A 360 -7.43 -12.27 -23.99
CA GLU A 360 -6.73 -11.16 -23.35
C GLU A 360 -7.32 -9.82 -23.78
N MET A 361 -7.54 -9.60 -25.08
CA MET A 361 -8.19 -8.39 -25.58
C MET A 361 -9.59 -8.20 -24.99
N ALA A 362 -10.38 -9.27 -24.83
CA ALA A 362 -11.69 -9.19 -24.17
C ALA A 362 -11.57 -8.82 -22.70
N ARG A 363 -10.58 -9.38 -21.97
CA ARG A 363 -10.29 -9.01 -20.58
C ARG A 363 -9.90 -7.53 -20.47
N LEU A 364 -9.00 -7.05 -21.33
CA LEU A 364 -8.54 -5.67 -21.36
C LEU A 364 -9.68 -4.69 -21.64
N ARG A 365 -10.55 -4.99 -22.63
CA ARG A 365 -11.74 -4.18 -22.93
C ARG A 365 -12.67 -4.09 -21.72
N LYS A 366 -12.96 -5.22 -21.06
CA LYS A 366 -13.79 -5.26 -19.85
C LYS A 366 -13.19 -4.45 -18.69
N GLU A 367 -11.87 -4.46 -18.53
CA GLU A 367 -11.18 -3.65 -17.50
C GLU A 367 -11.22 -2.15 -17.82
N ARG A 368 -11.09 -1.79 -19.10
CA ARG A 368 -11.21 -0.43 -19.58
C ARG A 368 -12.62 0.12 -19.40
N GLU A 369 -13.64 -0.63 -19.83
CA GLU A 369 -15.06 -0.28 -19.66
C GLU A 369 -15.45 -0.10 -18.19
N ALA A 370 -14.84 -0.89 -17.29
CA ALA A 370 -15.07 -0.77 -15.86
C ALA A 370 -14.27 0.36 -15.18
N GLY A 371 -13.55 1.19 -15.94
CA GLY A 371 -12.77 2.32 -15.42
C GLY A 371 -11.56 1.94 -14.56
N ARG A 372 -11.13 0.66 -14.59
CA ARG A 372 -9.99 0.18 -13.77
C ARG A 372 -8.64 0.36 -14.46
N MET A 373 -8.64 0.71 -15.75
CA MET A 373 -7.45 0.82 -16.58
C MET A 373 -7.46 2.14 -17.34
N SER A 374 -6.31 2.82 -17.36
CA SER A 374 -6.11 4.03 -18.16
C SER A 374 -5.87 3.72 -19.63
N GLN A 375 -6.06 4.71 -20.48
CA GLN A 375 -6.00 4.62 -21.93
C GLN A 375 -4.61 4.20 -22.41
N ARG A 376 -3.54 4.87 -21.95
CA ARG A 376 -2.16 4.51 -22.31
C ARG A 376 -1.79 3.09 -21.90
N THR A 377 -2.31 2.61 -20.77
CA THR A 377 -2.07 1.25 -20.27
C THR A 377 -2.82 0.26 -21.15
N PHE A 378 -4.08 0.56 -21.45
CA PHE A 378 -4.90 -0.23 -22.37
C PHE A 378 -4.26 -0.32 -23.76
N ASP A 379 -3.84 0.79 -24.34
CA ASP A 379 -3.22 0.84 -25.66
C ASP A 379 -1.93 0.00 -25.71
N LEU A 380 -1.06 0.13 -24.70
CA LEU A 380 0.14 -0.69 -24.57
C LEU A 380 -0.20 -2.19 -24.48
N GLN A 381 -1.12 -2.56 -23.59
CA GLN A 381 -1.48 -3.96 -23.38
C GLN A 381 -2.18 -4.57 -24.61
N MET A 382 -2.96 -3.79 -25.34
CA MET A 382 -3.55 -4.20 -26.61
C MET A 382 -2.50 -4.47 -27.68
N GLN A 383 -1.49 -3.59 -27.81
CA GLN A 383 -0.35 -3.83 -28.71
C GLN A 383 0.44 -5.07 -28.29
N ILE A 384 0.69 -5.25 -26.99
CA ILE A 384 1.35 -6.44 -26.45
C ILE A 384 0.56 -7.72 -26.81
N ALA A 385 -0.76 -7.74 -26.57
CA ALA A 385 -1.60 -8.89 -26.89
C ALA A 385 -1.59 -9.24 -28.39
N GLN A 386 -1.53 -8.23 -29.26
CA GLN A 386 -1.38 -8.42 -30.71
C GLN A 386 -0.01 -9.01 -31.07
N LEU A 387 1.07 -8.55 -30.43
CA LEU A 387 2.42 -9.03 -30.71
C LEU A 387 2.67 -10.43 -30.13
N GLU A 388 2.07 -10.76 -28.98
CA GLU A 388 2.14 -12.10 -28.38
C GLU A 388 1.56 -13.19 -29.28
N HIS A 389 0.57 -12.86 -30.11
CA HIS A 389 0.05 -13.78 -31.14
C HIS A 389 1.18 -14.32 -32.04
N GLY A 390 2.08 -13.44 -32.47
CA GLY A 390 3.23 -13.79 -33.31
C GLY A 390 4.32 -14.57 -32.57
N ARG A 391 4.23 -14.72 -31.25
CA ARG A 391 5.26 -15.33 -30.39
C ARG A 391 4.88 -16.71 -29.86
N GLU A 392 3.66 -17.18 -30.15
CA GLU A 392 3.24 -18.54 -29.83
C GLU A 392 4.11 -19.57 -30.56
N THR A 393 4.67 -20.52 -29.82
CA THR A 393 5.62 -21.54 -30.35
C THR A 393 4.91 -22.79 -30.86
N PHE A 394 5.58 -23.57 -31.70
CA PHE A 394 5.05 -24.87 -32.17
C PHE A 394 5.23 -26.01 -31.17
N ALA A 395 5.99 -25.82 -30.08
CA ALA A 395 6.48 -26.91 -29.22
C ALA A 395 5.38 -27.89 -28.75
N PHE A 396 4.29 -27.38 -28.17
CA PHE A 396 3.22 -28.23 -27.66
C PHE A 396 2.36 -28.83 -28.78
N GLY A 397 2.18 -28.12 -29.89
CA GLY A 397 1.54 -28.67 -31.08
C GLY A 397 2.34 -29.82 -31.70
N ASN A 398 3.67 -29.71 -31.69
CA ASN A 398 4.59 -30.76 -32.11
C ASN A 398 4.54 -31.97 -31.17
N GLU A 399 4.47 -31.74 -29.86
CA GLU A 399 4.36 -32.81 -28.86
C GLU A 399 3.07 -33.63 -29.05
N ILE A 400 1.92 -32.96 -29.20
CA ILE A 400 0.65 -33.64 -29.47
C ILE A 400 0.67 -34.35 -30.82
N SER A 401 1.22 -33.73 -31.87
CA SER A 401 1.38 -34.39 -33.17
C SER A 401 2.19 -35.67 -33.04
N GLY A 402 3.35 -35.60 -32.35
CA GLY A 402 4.20 -36.76 -32.11
C GLY A 402 3.46 -37.88 -31.38
N ALA A 403 2.64 -37.55 -30.37
CA ALA A 403 1.82 -38.52 -29.64
C ALA A 403 0.75 -39.19 -30.52
N ILE A 404 0.14 -38.45 -31.46
CA ILE A 404 -0.79 -39.02 -32.45
C ILE A 404 -0.04 -39.95 -33.40
N ASP A 405 1.12 -39.50 -33.88
CA ASP A 405 1.94 -40.23 -34.84
C ASP A 405 2.46 -41.56 -34.26
N CYS A 406 2.91 -41.56 -33.01
CA CYS A 406 3.37 -42.76 -32.30
C CYS A 406 2.25 -43.57 -31.62
N GLY A 407 0.99 -43.10 -31.68
CA GLY A 407 -0.14 -43.79 -31.05
C GLY A 407 -0.08 -43.83 -29.53
N ASP A 408 0.49 -42.82 -28.87
CA ASP A 408 0.53 -42.71 -27.40
C ASP A 408 -0.86 -42.33 -26.86
N VAL A 409 -1.72 -43.34 -26.75
CA VAL A 409 -3.08 -43.17 -26.24
C VAL A 409 -3.13 -42.65 -24.80
N ARG A 410 -2.10 -42.95 -23.99
CA ARG A 410 -2.04 -42.49 -22.59
C ARG A 410 -1.90 -40.97 -22.53
N TYR A 411 -0.95 -40.43 -23.30
CA TYR A 411 -0.75 -38.99 -23.40
C TYR A 411 -1.99 -38.27 -23.97
N LEU A 412 -2.59 -38.84 -25.01
CA LEU A 412 -3.78 -38.25 -25.63
C LEU A 412 -5.00 -38.27 -24.69
N LEU A 413 -5.18 -39.31 -23.88
CA LEU A 413 -6.23 -39.38 -22.86
C LEU A 413 -6.01 -38.34 -21.75
N ASP A 414 -4.77 -38.18 -21.26
CA ASP A 414 -4.47 -37.20 -20.21
C ASP A 414 -4.81 -35.76 -20.64
N ILE A 415 -4.52 -35.44 -21.90
CA ILE A 415 -4.80 -34.10 -22.44
C ILE A 415 -6.26 -33.96 -22.85
N MET A 416 -6.84 -34.93 -23.55
CA MET A 416 -8.11 -34.73 -24.25
C MET A 416 -9.31 -35.39 -23.59
N ASP A 417 -9.15 -36.35 -22.67
CA ASP A 417 -10.28 -36.95 -21.93
C ASP A 417 -10.65 -36.12 -20.68
N CYS A 418 -10.96 -34.85 -20.91
CA CYS A 418 -11.37 -33.91 -19.89
C CYS A 418 -12.65 -33.16 -20.31
N PRO A 419 -13.32 -32.41 -19.40
CA PRO A 419 -14.47 -31.57 -19.76
C PRO A 419 -14.14 -30.58 -20.88
N ASP A 420 -15.16 -30.12 -21.61
CA ASP A 420 -15.00 -29.31 -22.84
C ASP A 420 -14.22 -28.01 -22.66
N GLU A 421 -14.32 -27.39 -21.48
CA GLU A 421 -13.58 -26.15 -21.18
C GLU A 421 -12.07 -26.37 -21.10
N ARG A 422 -11.64 -27.58 -20.69
CA ARG A 422 -10.22 -27.93 -20.59
C ARG A 422 -9.72 -28.43 -21.95
N ASN A 423 -8.54 -27.95 -22.35
CA ASN A 423 -7.86 -28.29 -23.60
C ASN A 423 -8.73 -28.13 -24.87
N ARG A 424 -9.66 -27.16 -24.83
CA ARG A 424 -10.58 -26.85 -25.92
C ARG A 424 -9.88 -26.61 -27.27
N VAL A 425 -8.71 -25.95 -27.27
CA VAL A 425 -7.94 -25.66 -28.49
C VAL A 425 -7.44 -26.96 -29.13
N SER A 426 -6.87 -27.87 -28.34
CA SER A 426 -6.38 -29.17 -28.84
C SER A 426 -7.52 -29.97 -29.46
N LYS A 427 -8.66 -30.06 -28.75
CA LYS A 427 -9.85 -30.78 -29.21
C LYS A 427 -10.46 -30.18 -30.48
N GLN A 428 -10.49 -28.85 -30.58
CA GLN A 428 -10.95 -28.15 -31.77
C GLN A 428 -10.01 -28.40 -32.96
N THR A 429 -8.70 -28.35 -32.72
CA THR A 429 -7.68 -28.63 -33.74
C THR A 429 -7.79 -30.07 -34.26
N VAL A 430 -8.05 -31.04 -33.38
CA VAL A 430 -8.30 -32.44 -33.79
C VAL A 430 -9.48 -32.54 -34.75
N ARG A 431 -10.57 -31.82 -34.47
CA ARG A 431 -11.73 -31.76 -35.38
C ARG A 431 -11.37 -31.16 -36.74
N GLU A 432 -10.61 -30.07 -36.75
CA GLU A 432 -10.25 -29.36 -37.99
C GLU A 432 -9.28 -30.14 -38.88
N VAL A 433 -8.33 -30.87 -38.27
CA VAL A 433 -7.27 -31.57 -39.00
C VAL A 433 -7.65 -33.03 -39.32
N PHE A 434 -8.31 -33.71 -38.39
CA PHE A 434 -8.61 -35.14 -38.49
C PHE A 434 -10.12 -35.45 -38.61
N GLY A 435 -11.00 -34.46 -38.50
CA GLY A 435 -12.46 -34.67 -38.56
C GLY A 435 -13.09 -35.29 -37.31
N ALA A 436 -12.29 -35.65 -36.29
CA ALA A 436 -12.78 -36.30 -35.08
C ALA A 436 -13.36 -35.28 -34.08
N LYS A 437 -14.63 -35.48 -33.69
CA LYS A 437 -15.33 -34.57 -32.76
C LYS A 437 -15.08 -34.96 -31.30
N LEU A 438 -14.35 -34.12 -30.57
CA LEU A 438 -14.07 -34.31 -29.13
C LEU A 438 -14.81 -33.31 -28.20
N LEU A 439 -15.39 -32.24 -28.75
CA LEU A 439 -16.18 -31.24 -28.02
C LEU A 439 -17.68 -31.49 -28.17
N GLY A 440 -18.47 -31.26 -27.12
CA GLY A 440 -19.92 -31.41 -27.13
C GLY A 440 -20.39 -32.86 -27.32
N VAL A 441 -19.57 -33.82 -26.86
CA VAL A 441 -19.86 -35.27 -26.93
C VAL A 441 -19.78 -35.91 -25.55
N ARG A 442 -20.48 -37.03 -25.36
CA ARG A 442 -20.43 -37.79 -24.10
C ARG A 442 -19.03 -38.36 -23.87
N ALA A 443 -18.65 -38.56 -22.61
CA ALA A 443 -17.31 -39.03 -22.22
C ALA A 443 -16.90 -40.33 -22.92
N ALA A 444 -17.81 -41.32 -22.99
CA ALA A 444 -17.54 -42.58 -23.68
C ALA A 444 -17.26 -42.39 -25.19
N ALA A 445 -18.01 -41.50 -25.87
CA ALA A 445 -17.81 -41.20 -27.28
C ALA A 445 -16.49 -40.44 -27.51
N ARG A 446 -16.14 -39.50 -26.62
CA ARG A 446 -14.85 -38.80 -26.64
C ARG A 446 -13.68 -39.77 -26.49
N ARG A 447 -13.75 -40.66 -25.50
CA ARG A 447 -12.72 -41.67 -25.25
C ARG A 447 -12.52 -42.56 -26.47
N ARG A 448 -13.61 -43.08 -27.06
CA ARG A 448 -13.55 -43.87 -28.31
C ARG A 448 -12.85 -43.11 -29.45
N ALA A 449 -13.17 -41.83 -29.63
CA ALA A 449 -12.53 -40.99 -30.65
C ALA A 449 -11.03 -40.75 -30.37
N ILE A 450 -10.61 -40.67 -29.10
CA ILE A 450 -9.19 -40.57 -28.72
C ILE A 450 -8.45 -41.87 -29.01
N PHE A 451 -9.03 -43.03 -28.70
CA PHE A 451 -8.45 -44.34 -29.06
C PHE A 451 -8.31 -44.49 -30.57
N ALA A 452 -9.33 -44.12 -31.33
CA ALA A 452 -9.28 -44.13 -32.79
C ALA A 452 -8.19 -43.20 -33.35
N LEU A 453 -8.00 -42.02 -32.75
CA LEU A 453 -6.92 -41.09 -33.10
C LEU A 453 -5.53 -41.70 -32.83
N ALA A 454 -5.41 -42.50 -31.77
CA ALA A 454 -4.20 -43.25 -31.44
C ALA A 454 -4.02 -44.54 -32.27
N GLY A 455 -4.94 -44.85 -33.19
CA GLY A 455 -4.87 -46.03 -34.07
C GLY A 455 -5.50 -47.31 -33.50
N PHE A 456 -6.12 -47.27 -32.32
CA PHE A 456 -6.81 -48.41 -31.73
C PHE A 456 -8.18 -48.63 -32.39
N ASP A 457 -8.56 -49.88 -32.54
CA ASP A 457 -9.93 -50.28 -32.85
C ASP A 457 -10.74 -50.56 -31.57
N GLU A 458 -12.00 -50.95 -31.73
CA GLU A 458 -12.89 -51.20 -30.57
C GLU A 458 -12.40 -52.37 -29.70
N ALA A 459 -11.77 -53.38 -30.31
CA ALA A 459 -11.20 -54.52 -29.59
C ALA A 459 -9.97 -54.10 -28.77
N GLY A 460 -9.05 -53.34 -29.35
CA GLY A 460 -7.88 -52.81 -28.67
C GLY A 460 -8.25 -51.81 -27.56
N GLN A 461 -9.31 -51.01 -27.75
CA GLN A 461 -9.86 -50.19 -26.67
C GLN A 461 -10.37 -51.06 -25.51
N ALA A 462 -11.17 -52.09 -25.80
CA ALA A 462 -11.74 -52.95 -24.78
C ALA A 462 -10.66 -53.72 -24.01
N GLU A 463 -9.60 -54.18 -24.69
CA GLU A 463 -8.44 -54.81 -24.08
C GLU A 463 -7.71 -53.86 -23.13
N TRP A 464 -7.48 -52.61 -23.55
CA TRP A 464 -6.85 -51.59 -22.72
C TRP A 464 -7.72 -51.22 -21.50
N GLU A 465 -9.03 -51.11 -21.68
CA GLU A 465 -9.95 -50.80 -20.58
C GLU A 465 -10.06 -51.95 -19.58
N ALA A 466 -10.03 -53.20 -20.05
CA ALA A 466 -10.03 -54.42 -19.24
C ALA A 466 -8.70 -54.66 -18.50
N ALA A 467 -7.59 -54.08 -18.97
CA ALA A 467 -6.33 -54.10 -18.27
C ALA A 467 -6.46 -53.33 -16.92
N GLY A 468 -6.56 -54.10 -15.83
CA GLY A 468 -6.89 -53.59 -14.49
C GLY A 468 -5.76 -52.86 -13.75
N SER A 469 -4.53 -52.88 -14.27
CA SER A 469 -3.38 -52.15 -13.70
C SER A 469 -2.70 -51.27 -14.74
N GLN A 470 -2.01 -50.22 -14.29
CA GLN A 470 -1.29 -49.30 -15.18
C GLN A 470 -0.20 -50.04 -15.99
N GLN A 471 0.53 -50.97 -15.37
CA GLN A 471 1.54 -51.78 -16.05
C GLN A 471 0.92 -52.70 -17.12
N ALA A 472 -0.28 -53.25 -16.87
CA ALA A 472 -0.98 -54.05 -17.88
C ALA A 472 -1.43 -53.19 -19.07
N ARG A 473 -1.89 -51.96 -18.82
CA ARG A 473 -2.25 -50.98 -19.87
C ARG A 473 -1.04 -50.55 -20.69
N GLU A 474 0.11 -50.34 -20.05
CA GLU A 474 1.37 -50.01 -20.73
C GLU A 474 1.80 -51.13 -21.67
N ARG A 475 1.68 -52.41 -21.26
CA ARG A 475 1.95 -53.56 -22.14
C ARG A 475 1.03 -53.62 -23.36
N VAL A 476 -0.26 -53.31 -23.21
CA VAL A 476 -1.20 -53.24 -24.34
C VAL A 476 -0.79 -52.12 -25.31
N VAL A 477 -0.36 -50.97 -24.80
CA VAL A 477 0.16 -49.86 -25.64
C VAL A 477 1.45 -50.25 -26.36
N GLU A 478 2.41 -50.85 -25.67
CA GLU A 478 3.67 -51.32 -26.28
C GLU A 478 3.43 -52.37 -27.37
N ALA A 479 2.55 -53.34 -27.13
CA ALA A 479 2.17 -54.34 -28.11
C ALA A 479 1.50 -53.71 -29.35
N HIS A 480 0.60 -52.74 -29.13
CA HIS A 480 -0.04 -52.01 -30.22
C HIS A 480 0.97 -51.17 -31.03
N GLN A 481 1.89 -50.49 -30.37
CA GLN A 481 2.95 -49.71 -31.03
C GLN A 481 3.90 -50.61 -31.84
N ALA A 482 4.29 -51.76 -31.30
CA ALA A 482 5.09 -52.75 -32.03
C ALA A 482 4.38 -53.29 -33.26
N ALA A 483 3.07 -53.59 -33.15
CA ALA A 483 2.25 -54.03 -34.27
C ALA A 483 2.12 -52.93 -35.35
N ARG A 484 1.92 -51.66 -34.96
CA ARG A 484 1.88 -50.52 -35.88
C ARG A 484 3.21 -50.31 -36.60
N ALA A 485 4.33 -50.41 -35.90
CA ALA A 485 5.67 -50.29 -36.48
C ALA A 485 5.94 -51.40 -37.50
N ALA A 486 5.58 -52.65 -37.18
CA ALA A 486 5.72 -53.80 -38.08
C ALA A 486 4.87 -53.69 -39.35
N ALA A 487 3.70 -53.04 -39.26
CA ALA A 487 2.79 -52.85 -40.39
C ALA A 487 3.16 -51.67 -41.31
N GLY A 488 4.21 -50.89 -41.00
CA GLY A 488 4.64 -49.75 -41.82
C GLY A 488 3.61 -48.63 -41.94
N ILE A 489 2.64 -48.56 -41.01
CA ILE A 489 1.51 -47.64 -41.10
C ILE A 489 1.97 -46.23 -40.74
N HIS A 490 2.23 -45.41 -41.76
CA HIS A 490 2.49 -43.98 -41.59
C HIS A 490 1.20 -43.24 -41.16
N PRO A 491 1.26 -42.31 -40.18
CA PRO A 491 0.09 -41.69 -39.53
C PRO A 491 -0.93 -40.98 -40.43
N THR A 492 -0.53 -40.60 -41.64
CA THR A 492 -1.38 -39.92 -42.63
C THR A 492 -2.51 -40.78 -43.20
N VAL A 493 -2.50 -42.11 -42.98
CA VAL A 493 -3.44 -43.04 -43.61
C VAL A 493 -4.68 -43.35 -42.74
N TYR A 494 -4.60 -43.24 -41.41
CA TYR A 494 -5.71 -43.70 -40.55
C TYR A 494 -6.88 -42.70 -40.41
N ALA A 495 -6.61 -41.39 -40.41
CA ALA A 495 -7.67 -40.38 -40.29
C ALA A 495 -8.54 -40.26 -41.55
N ARG A 496 -7.99 -40.55 -42.75
CA ARG A 496 -8.76 -40.56 -44.01
C ARG A 496 -9.53 -41.87 -44.24
N ALA A 497 -9.03 -43.00 -43.75
CA ALA A 497 -9.57 -44.31 -44.10
C ALA A 497 -10.86 -44.71 -43.33
N ARG A 498 -11.14 -44.16 -42.14
CA ARG A 498 -12.34 -44.58 -41.34
C ARG A 498 -13.46 -43.55 -41.22
N VAL A 499 -13.27 -42.28 -41.56
CA VAL A 499 -14.39 -41.31 -41.58
C VAL A 499 -15.39 -41.62 -42.72
N ALA A 500 -14.94 -42.30 -43.79
CA ALA A 500 -15.83 -42.76 -44.86
C ALA A 500 -16.77 -43.92 -44.44
N HIS A 501 -16.53 -44.58 -43.30
CA HIS A 501 -17.33 -45.73 -42.86
C HIS A 501 -18.29 -45.44 -41.69
N HIS A 502 -18.32 -44.20 -41.18
CA HIS A 502 -19.23 -43.80 -40.09
C HIS A 502 -19.92 -42.44 -40.31
N ALA A 503 -20.08 -42.03 -41.58
CA ALA A 503 -21.01 -40.97 -41.96
C ALA A 503 -22.46 -41.49 -41.94
#